data_AF-A0AAX2A5G6-F1
#
_entry.id   AF-A0AAX2A5G6-F1
#
_cell.length_a   1.000
_cell.length_b   1.000
_cell.length_c   1.000
_cell.angle_alpha   90.00
_cell.angle_beta   90.00
_cell.angle_gamma   90.00
#
_symmetry.space_group_name_H-M   'P 1'
#
loop_
_entity.id
_entity.type
_entity.pdbx_description
1 polymer ?
#
loop_
_entity_poly.entity_id
_entity_poly.type
_entity_poly.pdbx_seq_one_letter_code
_entity_poly.pdbx_strand_id
1 'polypeptide(L)'
;PKIRTYSMESNRLHISYEGLHLENPAAEPEESMWLWTTSPEKAPDKPEYIEIEYKNGDPIALNGEKLTPASLLEALNKLGNKHGIGRVDIVENRYVGMKARGCYETPGGTIMLKAHRAIESLTLDREATHLKDELMPRYAKLIYQG
;
A
#
# COMPACT_ATOMS: atom_id res chain seq x y z
N PRO A 1 28.07 15.50 -0.45
CA PRO A 1 26.61 15.25 -0.29
C PRO A 1 26.04 14.60 -1.56
N LYS A 2 25.66 13.31 -1.50
CA LYS A 2 24.87 12.71 -2.59
C LYS A 2 23.51 13.41 -2.58
N ILE A 3 23.24 14.21 -3.60
CA ILE A 3 21.91 14.82 -3.79
C ILE A 3 20.93 13.65 -3.87
N ARG A 4 19.95 13.59 -2.97
CA ARG A 4 18.84 12.64 -3.11
C ARG A 4 18.07 13.04 -4.35
N THR A 5 17.90 12.11 -5.28
CA THR A 5 17.21 12.31 -6.57
C THR A 5 15.69 12.51 -6.42
N TYR A 6 15.17 12.37 -5.19
CA TYR A 6 13.74 12.46 -4.86
C TYR A 6 13.56 13.01 -3.45
N SER A 7 12.46 13.73 -3.20
CA SER A 7 11.94 13.92 -1.85
C SER A 7 11.29 12.62 -1.41
N MET A 8 11.60 12.14 -0.20
CA MET A 8 11.23 10.80 0.25
C MET A 8 10.92 10.76 1.74
N GLU A 9 9.78 10.17 2.07
CA GLU A 9 9.39 9.82 3.44
C GLU A 9 9.15 8.31 3.54
N SER A 10 9.50 7.71 4.68
CA SER A 10 9.32 6.27 4.89
C SER A 10 8.92 5.97 6.33
N ASN A 11 7.94 5.09 6.50
CA ASN A 11 7.60 4.46 7.77
C ASN A 11 7.31 2.96 7.54
N ARG A 12 6.80 2.23 8.54
CA ARG A 12 6.52 0.79 8.38
C ARG A 12 5.41 0.48 7.37
N LEU A 13 4.50 1.42 7.10
CA LEU A 13 3.36 1.21 6.21
C LEU A 13 3.70 1.46 4.75
N HIS A 14 4.52 2.48 4.48
CA HIS A 14 4.87 2.85 3.11
C HIS A 14 6.15 3.68 2.99
N ILE A 15 6.64 3.77 1.75
CA ILE A 15 7.55 4.82 1.28
C ILE A 15 6.81 5.70 0.28
N SER A 16 7.04 7.01 0.33
CA SER A 16 6.59 7.97 -0.69
C SER A 16 7.77 8.60 -1.42
N TYR A 17 7.56 8.93 -2.69
CA TYR A 17 8.53 9.56 -3.58
C TYR A 17 7.85 10.69 -4.36
N GLU A 18 8.49 11.85 -4.40
CA GLU A 18 8.00 13.00 -5.15
C GLU A 18 9.13 13.93 -5.60
N GLY A 19 8.77 14.88 -6.48
CA GLY A 19 9.68 15.90 -6.97
C GLY A 19 10.57 15.47 -8.14
N LEU A 20 11.31 16.45 -8.67
CA LEU A 20 12.32 16.26 -9.71
C LEU A 20 11.74 15.54 -10.95
N HIS A 21 12.32 14.40 -11.34
CA HIS A 21 11.89 13.62 -12.52
C HIS A 21 10.40 13.26 -12.49
N LEU A 22 9.84 13.04 -11.30
CA LEU A 22 8.42 12.68 -11.15
C LEU A 22 7.48 13.85 -11.44
N GLU A 23 7.93 15.11 -11.38
CA GLU A 23 7.07 16.27 -11.68
C GLU A 23 6.61 16.32 -13.14
N ASN A 24 7.24 15.55 -14.03
CA ASN A 24 6.73 15.31 -15.37
C ASN A 24 5.90 14.01 -15.39
N PRO A 25 4.56 14.06 -15.47
CA PRO A 25 3.72 12.86 -15.49
C PRO A 25 3.93 11.96 -16.71
N ALA A 26 4.54 12.48 -17.78
CA ALA A 26 4.87 11.70 -18.97
C ALA A 26 6.19 10.92 -18.81
N ALA A 27 6.94 11.15 -17.74
CA ALA A 27 8.18 10.44 -17.46
C ALA A 27 7.91 9.19 -16.63
N GLU A 28 8.37 8.03 -17.07
CA GLU A 28 8.23 6.78 -16.31
C GLU A 28 9.05 6.83 -15.01
N PRO A 29 8.56 6.29 -13.87
CA PRO A 29 9.35 6.21 -12.64
C PRO A 29 10.60 5.35 -12.84
N GLU A 30 11.76 5.86 -12.46
CA GLU A 30 13.02 5.13 -12.63
C GLU A 30 13.06 3.88 -11.74
N GLU A 31 13.54 2.75 -12.26
CA GLU A 31 13.60 1.51 -11.47
C GLU A 31 14.44 1.65 -10.18
N SER A 32 15.49 2.47 -10.21
CA SER A 32 16.34 2.74 -9.03
C SER A 32 15.66 3.57 -7.93
N MET A 33 14.47 4.12 -8.19
CA MET A 33 13.69 4.87 -7.21
C MET A 33 13.03 3.92 -6.19
N TRP A 34 12.53 2.77 -6.65
CA TRP A 34 11.84 1.80 -5.81
C TRP A 34 12.84 1.12 -4.86
N LEU A 35 12.66 1.29 -3.55
CA LEU A 35 13.64 0.84 -2.55
C LEU A 35 13.22 -0.47 -1.87
N TRP A 36 11.92 -0.76 -1.83
CA TRP A 36 11.39 -1.92 -1.12
C TRP A 36 11.03 -3.07 -2.06
N THR A 37 10.29 -2.76 -3.13
CA THR A 37 9.64 -3.74 -3.97
C THR A 37 10.51 -4.11 -5.16
N THR A 38 10.55 -5.41 -5.46
CA THR A 38 11.11 -5.95 -6.70
C THR A 38 10.20 -5.55 -7.87
N SER A 39 10.72 -5.23 -9.04
CA SER A 39 9.85 -4.99 -10.20
C SER A 39 9.04 -6.26 -10.51
N PRO A 40 7.78 -6.15 -10.96
CA PRO A 40 6.99 -7.31 -11.35
C PRO A 40 7.69 -8.22 -12.37
N GLU A 41 8.53 -7.66 -13.25
CA GLU A 41 9.30 -8.41 -14.26
C GLU A 41 10.46 -9.22 -13.67
N LYS A 42 10.91 -8.87 -12.46
CA LYS A 42 11.98 -9.57 -11.72
C LYS A 42 11.43 -10.37 -10.52
N ALA A 43 10.12 -10.32 -10.29
CA ALA A 43 9.46 -11.08 -9.24
C ALA A 43 9.52 -12.60 -9.56
N PRO A 44 9.43 -13.48 -8.56
CA PRO A 44 9.42 -14.92 -8.80
C PRO A 44 8.28 -15.37 -9.72
N ASP A 45 8.58 -16.26 -10.67
CA ASP A 45 7.57 -16.86 -11.56
C ASP A 45 6.59 -17.80 -10.85
N LYS A 46 6.90 -18.20 -9.61
CA LYS A 46 6.08 -19.13 -8.82
C LYS A 46 5.23 -18.37 -7.81
N PRO A 47 3.91 -18.60 -7.77
CA PRO A 47 3.05 -17.97 -6.76
C PRO A 47 3.39 -18.49 -5.37
N GLU A 48 3.16 -17.64 -4.38
CA GLU A 48 3.26 -17.98 -2.96
C GLU A 48 1.87 -17.83 -2.33
N TYR A 49 1.38 -18.91 -1.73
CA TYR A 49 0.10 -18.93 -1.06
C TYR A 49 0.28 -18.51 0.39
N ILE A 50 -0.55 -17.58 0.84
CA ILE A 50 -0.57 -17.12 2.22
C ILE A 50 -1.99 -17.17 2.77
N GLU A 51 -2.11 -17.40 4.06
CA GLU A 51 -3.36 -17.35 4.81
C GLU A 51 -3.26 -16.27 5.89
N ILE A 52 -4.25 -15.39 5.96
CA ILE A 52 -4.32 -14.34 6.97
C ILE A 52 -5.55 -14.59 7.82
N GLU A 53 -5.36 -14.82 9.12
CA GLU A 53 -6.46 -15.00 10.07
C GLU A 53 -6.92 -13.64 10.58
N TYR A 54 -8.25 -13.43 10.60
CA TYR A 54 -8.88 -12.20 11.07
C TYR A 54 -9.71 -12.43 12.32
N LYS A 55 -9.72 -11.45 13.21
CA LYS A 55 -10.62 -11.38 14.36
C LYS A 55 -11.13 -9.96 14.53
N ASN A 56 -12.46 -9.79 14.47
CA ASN A 56 -13.12 -8.49 14.64
C ASN A 56 -12.59 -7.38 13.70
N GLY A 57 -12.22 -7.74 12.47
CA GLY A 57 -11.68 -6.80 11.47
C GLY A 57 -10.14 -6.70 11.47
N ASP A 58 -9.46 -7.12 12.53
CA ASP A 58 -8.00 -7.05 12.61
C ASP A 58 -7.34 -8.37 12.19
N PRO A 59 -6.25 -8.33 11.40
CA PRO A 59 -5.45 -9.52 11.13
C PRO A 59 -4.62 -9.89 12.37
N ILE A 60 -4.66 -11.17 12.75
CA ILE A 60 -4.04 -11.67 13.99
C ILE A 60 -2.99 -12.77 13.77
N ALA A 61 -3.00 -13.42 12.61
CA ALA A 61 -2.04 -14.46 12.26
C ALA A 61 -1.74 -14.48 10.75
N LEU A 62 -0.57 -15.00 10.40
CA LEU A 62 -0.14 -15.25 9.03
C LEU A 62 0.38 -16.69 8.94
N ASN A 63 -0.19 -17.49 8.02
CA ASN A 63 0.15 -18.90 7.82
C ASN A 63 0.08 -19.74 9.11
N GLY A 64 -0.94 -19.49 9.94
CA GLY A 64 -1.14 -20.16 11.23
C GLY A 64 -0.27 -19.65 12.39
N GLU A 65 0.66 -18.72 12.14
CA GLU A 65 1.49 -18.11 13.18
C GLU A 65 0.89 -16.80 13.68
N LYS A 66 0.60 -16.71 14.99
CA LYS A 66 0.11 -15.46 15.61
C LYS A 66 1.21 -14.42 15.67
N LEU A 67 0.92 -13.22 15.20
CA LEU A 67 1.87 -12.12 15.12
C LEU A 67 1.30 -10.87 15.79
N THR A 68 2.20 -10.01 16.30
CA THR A 68 1.80 -8.65 16.67
C THR A 68 1.44 -7.86 15.40
N PRO A 69 0.62 -6.79 15.49
CA PRO A 69 0.27 -5.99 14.31
C PRO A 69 1.50 -5.47 13.54
N ALA A 70 2.54 -5.04 14.26
CA ALA A 70 3.77 -4.57 13.64
C ALA A 70 4.53 -5.71 12.92
N SER A 71 4.64 -6.88 13.53
CA SER A 71 5.29 -8.05 12.94
C SER A 71 4.52 -8.57 11.73
N LEU A 72 3.19 -8.54 11.78
CA LEU A 72 2.33 -8.94 10.67
C LEU A 72 2.52 -8.02 9.46
N LEU A 73 2.47 -6.70 9.68
CA LEU A 73 2.73 -5.73 8.61
C LEU A 73 4.14 -5.90 8.03
N GLU A 74 5.16 -6.13 8.87
CA GLU A 74 6.53 -6.37 8.39
C GLU A 74 6.64 -7.65 7.57
N ALA A 75 5.98 -8.74 7.99
CA ALA A 75 5.95 -10.00 7.26
C ALA A 75 5.26 -9.83 5.89
N LEU A 76 4.12 -9.14 5.86
CA LEU A 76 3.41 -8.84 4.61
C LEU A 76 4.20 -7.90 3.71
N ASN A 77 4.94 -6.93 4.27
CA ASN A 77 5.86 -6.10 3.49
C ASN A 77 6.95 -6.96 2.83
N LYS A 78 7.56 -7.91 3.56
CA LYS A 78 8.58 -8.81 2.99
C LYS A 78 8.02 -9.65 1.83
N LEU A 79 6.81 -10.17 1.98
CA LEU A 79 6.11 -10.92 0.94
C LEU A 79 5.79 -10.05 -0.27
N GLY A 80 5.17 -8.88 -0.06
CA GLY A 80 4.84 -7.97 -1.14
C GLY A 80 6.07 -7.43 -1.87
N ASN A 81 7.16 -7.15 -1.13
CA ASN A 81 8.44 -6.73 -1.70
C ASN A 81 9.02 -7.76 -2.67
N LYS A 82 9.01 -9.03 -2.26
CA LYS A 82 9.50 -10.14 -3.07
C LYS A 82 8.67 -10.32 -4.34
N HIS A 83 7.36 -10.13 -4.27
CA HIS A 83 6.42 -10.39 -5.38
C HIS A 83 6.00 -9.14 -6.16
N GLY A 84 6.67 -8.00 -5.94
CA GLY A 84 6.40 -6.74 -6.66
C GLY A 84 5.02 -6.14 -6.41
N ILE A 85 4.44 -6.39 -5.24
CA ILE A 85 3.12 -5.90 -4.85
C ILE A 85 3.23 -4.52 -4.20
N GLY A 86 2.33 -3.62 -4.57
CA GLY A 86 2.11 -2.37 -3.83
C GLY A 86 2.92 -1.17 -4.32
N ARG A 87 3.46 -1.20 -5.55
CA ARG A 87 3.88 0.01 -6.27
C ARG A 87 2.63 0.77 -6.75
N VAL A 88 2.57 2.06 -6.46
CA VAL A 88 1.49 2.96 -6.86
C VAL A 88 2.09 4.22 -7.48
N ASP A 89 1.64 4.61 -8.66
CA ASP A 89 2.01 5.87 -9.32
C ASP A 89 0.72 6.64 -9.62
N ILE A 90 0.55 7.79 -8.99
CA ILE A 90 -0.68 8.58 -9.07
C ILE A 90 -0.39 10.08 -9.17
N VAL A 91 -1.35 10.79 -9.76
CA VAL A 91 -1.47 12.24 -9.61
C VAL A 91 -2.60 12.52 -8.63
N GLU A 92 -2.25 13.11 -7.49
CA GLU A 92 -3.18 13.41 -6.41
C GLU A 92 -3.49 14.91 -6.29
N ASN A 93 -4.59 15.23 -5.61
CA ASN A 93 -4.97 16.62 -5.32
C ASN A 93 -4.52 16.96 -3.91
N ARG A 94 -3.53 17.85 -3.78
CA ARG A 94 -3.07 18.33 -2.48
C ARG A 94 -4.10 19.23 -1.83
N TYR A 95 -4.10 19.22 -0.49
CA TYR A 95 -4.97 20.08 0.31
C TYR A 95 -4.87 21.57 -0.07
N VAL A 96 -3.66 22.03 -0.41
CA VAL A 96 -3.38 23.43 -0.80
C VAL A 96 -3.89 23.81 -2.20
N GLY A 97 -4.62 22.91 -2.90
CA GLY A 97 -5.32 23.22 -4.15
C GLY A 97 -4.53 22.95 -5.44
N MET A 98 -3.33 22.36 -5.34
CA MET A 98 -2.52 21.97 -6.50
C MET A 98 -2.49 20.46 -6.69
N LYS A 99 -2.20 20.01 -7.91
CA LYS A 99 -1.91 18.59 -8.16
C LYS A 99 -0.42 18.31 -7.93
N ALA A 100 -0.13 17.11 -7.48
CA ALA A 100 1.24 16.60 -7.41
C ALA A 100 1.24 15.15 -7.86
N ARG A 101 2.31 14.72 -8.53
CA ARG A 101 2.53 13.31 -8.82
C ARG A 101 3.34 12.70 -7.68
N GLY A 102 2.86 11.59 -7.15
CA GLY A 102 3.52 10.81 -6.11
C GLY A 102 3.63 9.35 -6.53
N CYS A 103 4.78 8.77 -6.25
CA CYS A 103 4.97 7.32 -6.32
C CYS A 103 5.05 6.76 -4.89
N TYR A 104 4.49 5.58 -4.65
CA TYR A 104 4.39 4.98 -3.33
C TYR A 104 4.68 3.48 -3.36
N GLU A 105 5.33 2.99 -2.30
CA GLU A 105 5.48 1.56 -2.02
C GLU A 105 4.73 1.22 -0.74
N THR A 106 3.63 0.47 -0.85
CA THR A 106 2.83 0.01 0.30
C THR A 106 2.48 -1.49 0.18
N PRO A 107 3.49 -2.36 0.20
CA PRO A 107 3.34 -3.80 -0.07
C PRO A 107 2.37 -4.48 0.90
N GLY A 108 2.66 -4.40 2.21
CA GLY A 108 1.82 -5.01 3.24
C GLY A 108 0.45 -4.35 3.35
N GLY A 109 0.38 -3.03 3.21
CA GLY A 109 -0.89 -2.29 3.18
C GLY A 109 -1.80 -2.74 2.03
N THR A 110 -1.23 -2.96 0.84
CA THR A 110 -1.95 -3.44 -0.35
C THR A 110 -2.52 -4.84 -0.13
N ILE A 111 -1.72 -5.76 0.43
CA ILE A 111 -2.16 -7.13 0.75
C ILE A 111 -3.26 -7.10 1.82
N MET A 112 -3.05 -6.34 2.91
CA MET A 112 -4.01 -6.20 4.01
C MET A 112 -5.35 -5.65 3.54
N LEU A 113 -5.35 -4.62 2.69
CA LEU A 113 -6.58 -4.04 2.15
C LEU A 113 -7.35 -5.07 1.33
N LYS A 114 -6.66 -5.84 0.47
CA LYS A 114 -7.30 -6.89 -0.35
C LYS A 114 -7.89 -8.00 0.53
N ALA A 115 -7.16 -8.44 1.56
CA ALA A 115 -7.62 -9.49 2.48
C ALA A 115 -8.78 -9.03 3.36
N HIS A 116 -8.73 -7.80 3.89
CA HIS A 116 -9.81 -7.23 4.70
C HIS A 116 -11.12 -7.18 3.92
N ARG A 117 -11.06 -6.73 2.65
CA ARG A 117 -12.24 -6.72 1.75
C ARG A 117 -12.81 -8.11 1.51
N ALA A 118 -11.95 -9.11 1.38
CA ALA A 118 -12.40 -10.49 1.17
C ALA A 118 -13.18 -11.00 2.39
N ILE A 119 -12.69 -10.77 3.62
CA ILE A 119 -13.41 -11.14 4.84
C ILE A 119 -14.71 -10.37 5.01
N GLU A 120 -14.72 -9.06 4.72
CA GLU A 120 -15.95 -8.25 4.76
C GLU A 120 -17.01 -8.77 3.80
N SER A 121 -16.62 -9.20 2.60
CA SER A 121 -17.56 -9.75 1.61
C SER A 121 -18.26 -11.03 2.07
N LEU A 122 -17.71 -11.72 3.08
CA LEU A 122 -18.28 -12.93 3.68
C LEU A 122 -19.05 -12.64 4.96
N THR A 123 -18.73 -11.55 5.66
CA THR A 123 -19.19 -11.30 7.04
C THR A 123 -20.18 -10.14 7.16
N LEU A 124 -20.20 -9.21 6.20
CA LEU A 124 -21.13 -8.09 6.18
C LEU A 124 -22.33 -8.37 5.29
N ASP A 125 -23.50 -7.87 5.70
CA ASP A 125 -24.66 -7.84 4.83
C ASP A 125 -24.51 -6.77 3.74
N ARG A 126 -25.43 -6.81 2.78
CA ARG A 126 -25.43 -5.94 1.61
C ARG A 126 -25.49 -4.46 1.97
N GLU A 127 -26.37 -4.07 2.89
CA GLU A 127 -26.58 -2.65 3.22
C GLU A 127 -25.40 -2.10 4.03
N ALA A 128 -24.87 -2.89 4.96
CA ALA A 128 -23.67 -2.53 5.69
C ALA A 128 -22.46 -2.33 4.76
N THR A 129 -22.30 -3.19 3.75
CA THR A 129 -21.23 -3.09 2.76
C THR A 129 -21.35 -1.81 1.92
N HIS A 130 -22.54 -1.52 1.39
CA HIS A 130 -22.77 -0.30 0.60
C HIS A 130 -22.54 0.97 1.43
N LEU A 131 -23.09 1.02 2.65
CA LEU A 131 -22.89 2.17 3.54
C LEU A 131 -21.41 2.39 3.85
N LYS A 132 -20.66 1.32 4.14
CA LYS A 132 -19.23 1.43 4.37
C LYS A 132 -18.51 2.01 3.15
N ASP A 133 -18.84 1.53 1.95
CA ASP A 133 -18.21 1.99 0.72
C ASP A 133 -18.47 3.47 0.43
N GLU A 134 -19.64 3.98 0.80
CA GLU A 134 -19.96 5.41 0.73
C GLU A 134 -19.19 6.27 1.75
N LEU A 135 -18.89 5.72 2.93
CA LEU A 135 -18.21 6.43 4.01
C LEU A 135 -16.68 6.50 3.81
N MET A 136 -16.09 5.51 3.16
CA MET A 136 -14.63 5.41 3.00
C MET A 136 -13.95 6.62 2.35
N PRO A 137 -14.44 7.20 1.24
CA PRO A 137 -13.82 8.39 0.67
C PRO A 137 -13.83 9.58 1.65
N ARG A 138 -14.88 9.69 2.47
CA ARG A 138 -14.98 10.74 3.50
C ARG A 138 -13.96 10.50 4.61
N TYR A 139 -13.79 9.26 5.05
CA TYR A 139 -12.78 8.88 6.03
C TYR A 139 -11.35 9.12 5.52
N ALA A 140 -11.07 8.73 4.28
CA ALA A 140 -9.78 8.97 3.62
C ALA A 140 -9.47 10.47 3.48
N LYS A 141 -10.48 11.29 3.13
CA LYS A 141 -10.34 12.74 3.07
C LYS A 141 -9.94 13.33 4.43
N LEU A 142 -10.56 12.89 5.52
CA LEU A 142 -10.22 13.37 6.86
C LEU A 142 -8.76 13.06 7.19
N ILE A 143 -8.30 11.84 6.95
CA ILE A 143 -6.89 11.46 7.19
C ILE A 143 -5.92 12.28 6.34
N TYR A 144 -6.23 12.48 5.06
CA TYR A 144 -5.35 13.22 4.14
C TYR A 144 -5.22 14.71 4.49
N GLN A 145 -6.23 15.29 5.15
CA GLN A 145 -6.25 16.71 5.51
C GLN A 145 -5.59 17.01 6.87
N GLY A 146 -5.28 15.99 7.66
CA GLY A 146 -4.84 16.13 9.06
C GLY A 146 -5.96 16.57 9.99
#